data_AF-A0A0C3CXY7-F1
#
_entry.id   AF-A0A0C3CXY7-F1
#
_cell.length_a   1.000
_cell.length_b   1.000
_cell.length_c   1.000
_cell.angle_alpha   90.00
_cell.angle_beta   90.00
_cell.angle_gamma   90.00
#
_symmetry.space_group_name_H-M   'P 1'
#
loop_
_entity.id
_entity.type
_entity.pdbx_description
1 polymer ?
#
loop_
_entity_poly.entity_id
_entity_poly.type
_entity_poly.pdbx_seq_one_letter_code
_entity_poly.pdbx_strand_id
1 'polypeptide(L)'
;MWSFLRKCLDDCIKGHEKCKVAQDPTFYPQRLLRLTRDESSGDTIQLILTQDQPPSSPYITLSHCWGTIFPFCTTRKNISRVMKYISLSELPKTFQDCIVAAHELGIQYIWIDSLCIIQDDRQDWARHARAMDKIYENALFTLAAVSSPDGSVPFLGPDAPSDRGNWQAVNIDIDTGGIGCWSVENRSMQSQLKVRKYGPILMPGFINGPLEKRGWAWQERYLSGRIINFTQEEARWHCRTSQTCECIGIMQSAHPSLSKESPLAEDEGEKLTPIRKWRHIVTEYSRRQLTYSTDRLPALSGVASRFQASLKGEYLAGMWLADFPRCLAWYRRELSDSSVGKPKMWRSLDNGVPSWSWAS
;
A
#
# COMPACT_ATOMS: atom_id res chain seq x y z
N MET A 1 -2.69 9.19 16.93
CA MET A 1 -2.19 8.59 15.66
C MET A 1 -0.69 8.34 15.69
N TRP A 2 0.18 9.35 15.76
CA TRP A 2 1.65 9.15 15.65
C TRP A 2 2.25 8.21 16.69
N SER A 3 1.83 8.30 17.96
CA SER A 3 2.25 7.39 19.02
C SER A 3 1.93 5.91 18.71
N PHE A 4 0.75 5.65 18.15
CA PHE A 4 0.34 4.32 17.69
C PHE A 4 1.23 3.81 16.56
N LEU A 5 1.51 4.64 15.55
CA LEU A 5 2.35 4.25 14.41
C LEU A 5 3.80 3.99 14.83
N ARG A 6 4.38 4.83 15.69
CA ARG A 6 5.73 4.63 16.25
C ARG A 6 5.81 3.32 17.02
N LYS A 7 4.82 3.03 17.87
CA LYS A 7 4.77 1.77 18.62
C LYS A 7 4.66 0.55 17.69
N CYS A 8 3.81 0.60 16.66
CA CYS A 8 3.69 -0.48 15.68
C CYS A 8 5.02 -0.74 14.94
N LEU A 9 5.72 0.33 14.55
CA LEU A 9 7.01 0.24 13.89
C LEU A 9 8.07 -0.38 14.83
N ASP A 10 8.15 0.10 16.07
CA ASP A 10 9.09 -0.39 17.08
C ASP A 10 8.85 -1.87 17.41
N ASP A 11 7.60 -2.25 17.67
CA ASP A 11 7.22 -3.64 17.97
C ASP A 11 7.59 -4.56 16.79
N CYS A 12 7.37 -4.09 15.56
CA CYS A 12 7.69 -4.84 14.35
C CYS A 12 9.20 -5.00 14.13
N ILE A 13 9.98 -3.92 14.27
CA ILE A 13 11.44 -3.96 14.10
C ILE A 13 12.08 -4.85 15.16
N LYS A 14 11.63 -4.77 16.41
CA LYS A 14 12.23 -5.51 17.53
C LYS A 14 11.77 -6.98 17.55
N GLY A 15 10.48 -7.23 17.34
CA GLY A 15 9.84 -8.51 17.64
C GLY A 15 9.42 -9.38 16.45
N HIS A 16 9.31 -8.86 15.22
CA HIS A 16 8.79 -9.64 14.09
C HIS A 16 9.90 -10.20 13.19
N GLU A 17 10.27 -11.47 13.40
CA GLU A 17 11.36 -12.12 12.64
C GLU A 17 11.09 -12.21 11.13
N LYS A 18 9.84 -12.56 10.75
CA LYS A 18 9.41 -12.58 9.33
C LYS A 18 9.56 -11.22 8.64
N CYS A 19 9.59 -10.12 9.39
CA CYS A 19 9.76 -8.79 8.83
C CYS A 19 11.23 -8.39 8.65
N LYS A 20 12.17 -9.02 9.37
CA LYS A 20 13.62 -8.75 9.28
C LYS A 20 14.27 -9.48 8.11
N VAL A 21 13.92 -10.76 7.90
CA VAL A 21 14.51 -11.64 6.87
C VAL A 21 14.29 -11.12 5.44
N ALA A 22 13.27 -10.29 5.24
CA ALA A 22 12.79 -9.93 3.91
C ALA A 22 13.28 -8.56 3.41
N GLN A 23 14.29 -7.96 4.05
CA GLN A 23 14.93 -6.71 3.59
C GLN A 23 16.42 -6.94 3.34
N ASP A 24 16.90 -6.54 2.16
CA ASP A 24 18.32 -6.43 1.83
C ASP A 24 18.85 -5.10 2.37
N PRO A 25 19.70 -5.11 3.42
CA PRO A 25 20.20 -3.88 4.03
C PRO A 25 21.19 -3.12 3.13
N THR A 26 21.64 -3.72 2.03
CA THR A 26 22.60 -3.11 1.09
C THR A 26 21.93 -2.42 -0.08
N PHE A 27 20.62 -2.65 -0.28
CA PHE A 27 19.89 -2.11 -1.41
C PHE A 27 19.38 -0.69 -1.16
N TYR A 28 19.69 0.22 -2.09
CA TYR A 28 19.07 1.53 -2.18
C TYR A 28 18.66 1.83 -3.63
N PRO A 29 17.54 2.54 -3.86
CA PRO A 29 17.17 3.04 -5.18
C PRO A 29 18.25 4.00 -5.70
N GLN A 30 18.34 4.19 -7.02
CA GLN A 30 19.33 5.09 -7.63
C GLN A 30 19.22 6.54 -7.11
N ARG A 31 18.01 6.98 -6.75
CA ARG A 31 17.74 8.32 -6.24
C ARG A 31 16.79 8.27 -5.05
N LEU A 32 16.98 9.20 -4.12
CA LEU A 32 16.13 9.40 -2.96
C LEU A 32 15.96 10.89 -2.69
N LEU A 33 14.84 11.29 -2.12
CA LEU A 33 14.68 12.59 -1.49
C LEU A 33 15.33 12.52 -0.12
N ARG A 34 16.30 13.39 0.14
CA ARG A 34 16.85 13.66 1.47
C ARG A 34 16.09 14.82 2.09
N LEU A 35 15.60 14.59 3.30
CA LEU A 35 15.02 15.59 4.18
C LEU A 35 16.07 16.01 5.20
N THR A 36 16.33 17.29 5.31
CA THR A 36 17.21 17.84 6.33
C THR A 36 16.47 18.92 7.09
N ARG A 37 16.37 18.74 8.40
CA ARG A 37 15.75 19.69 9.31
C ARG A 37 16.85 20.47 10.00
N ASP A 38 16.91 21.76 9.73
CA ASP A 38 17.84 22.68 10.37
C ASP A 38 17.01 23.73 11.13
N GLU A 39 17.27 23.86 12.44
CA GLU A 39 16.59 24.82 13.31
C GLU A 39 16.80 26.28 12.86
N SER A 40 17.90 26.55 12.16
CA SER A 40 18.35 27.86 11.72
C SER A 40 17.90 28.20 10.29
N SER A 41 17.96 27.22 9.39
CA SER A 41 17.75 27.45 7.94
C SER A 41 16.46 26.82 7.39
N GLY A 42 15.69 26.13 8.23
CA GLY A 42 14.42 25.51 7.89
C GLY A 42 14.58 24.11 7.28
N ASP A 43 13.45 23.50 6.94
CA ASP A 43 13.44 22.18 6.30
C ASP A 43 13.89 22.30 4.84
N THR A 44 14.91 21.53 4.47
CA THR A 44 15.41 21.43 3.10
C THR A 44 15.15 20.05 2.52
N ILE A 45 14.73 20.05 1.26
CA ILE A 45 14.37 18.84 0.52
C ILE A 45 15.23 18.81 -0.75
N GLN A 46 15.94 17.71 -0.98
CA GLN A 46 16.85 17.58 -2.12
C GLN A 46 16.79 16.17 -2.70
N LEU A 47 16.80 16.05 -4.02
CA LEU A 47 17.00 14.77 -4.68
C LEU A 47 18.49 14.43 -4.72
N ILE A 48 18.88 13.30 -4.15
CA ILE A 48 20.26 12.81 -4.14
C ILE A 48 20.42 11.57 -5.01
N LEU A 49 21.62 11.39 -5.56
CA LEU A 49 22.07 10.12 -6.15
C LEU A 49 22.71 9.30 -5.03
N THR A 50 22.20 8.10 -4.79
CA THR A 50 22.63 7.26 -3.66
C THR A 50 24.06 6.74 -3.80
N GLN A 51 24.55 6.62 -5.04
CA GLN A 51 25.96 6.29 -5.32
C GLN A 51 26.93 7.40 -4.89
N ASP A 52 26.55 8.67 -5.04
CA ASP A 52 27.42 9.81 -4.76
C ASP A 52 27.30 10.25 -3.30
N GLN A 53 26.11 10.04 -2.73
CA GLN A 53 25.76 10.37 -1.36
C GLN A 53 25.05 9.16 -0.72
N PRO A 54 25.82 8.16 -0.23
CA PRO A 54 25.27 6.97 0.40
C PRO A 54 24.32 7.33 1.56
N PRO A 55 23.09 6.79 1.58
CA PRO A 55 22.16 7.06 2.67
C PRO A 55 22.67 6.52 4.01
N SER A 56 22.50 7.31 5.06
CA SER A 56 22.91 6.97 6.44
C SER A 56 21.85 6.18 7.23
N SER A 57 20.65 6.06 6.69
CA SER A 57 19.52 5.39 7.34
C SER A 57 18.58 4.78 6.29
N PRO A 58 17.63 3.92 6.71
CA PRO A 58 16.63 3.35 5.80
C PRO A 58 15.75 4.43 5.15
N TYR A 59 15.22 4.13 3.97
CA TYR A 59 14.26 4.97 3.27
C TYR A 59 12.84 4.43 3.39
N ILE A 60 11.85 5.30 3.13
CA ILE A 60 10.44 4.92 2.99
C ILE A 60 9.96 5.21 1.57
N THR A 61 8.82 4.67 1.17
CA THR A 61 8.18 4.95 -0.13
C THR A 61 6.81 5.58 0.06
N LEU A 62 6.34 6.33 -0.94
CA LEU A 62 4.97 6.84 -1.01
C LEU A 62 4.19 6.18 -2.15
N SER A 63 3.12 5.47 -1.79
CA SER A 63 2.09 4.99 -2.71
C SER A 63 0.93 5.99 -2.73
N HIS A 64 0.65 6.60 -3.88
CA HIS A 64 -0.36 7.65 -4.01
C HIS A 64 -1.05 7.66 -5.37
N CYS A 65 -2.19 8.33 -5.48
CA CYS A 65 -2.84 8.61 -6.76
C CYS A 65 -2.23 9.84 -7.41
N TRP A 66 -1.81 9.72 -8.67
CA TRP A 66 -1.33 10.88 -9.43
C TRP A 66 -2.50 11.82 -9.79
N GLY A 67 -3.68 11.26 -10.08
CA GLY A 67 -4.86 12.03 -10.50
C GLY A 67 -4.84 12.44 -11.97
N THR A 68 -5.65 13.43 -12.32
CA THR A 68 -5.75 14.01 -13.68
C THR A 68 -4.77 15.17 -13.91
N ILE A 69 -4.31 15.82 -12.84
CA ILE A 69 -3.30 16.87 -12.90
C ILE A 69 -1.94 16.23 -12.64
N PHE A 70 -0.99 16.40 -13.56
CA PHE A 70 0.35 15.86 -13.38
C PHE A 70 1.00 16.51 -12.14
N PRO A 71 1.33 15.73 -11.09
CA PRO A 71 1.97 16.29 -9.91
C PRO A 71 3.33 16.88 -10.29
N PHE A 72 3.86 17.75 -9.41
CA PHE A 72 5.25 18.15 -9.49
C PHE A 72 6.14 16.91 -9.67
N CYS A 73 6.91 16.87 -10.76
CA CYS A 73 7.70 15.71 -11.13
C CYS A 73 9.08 16.10 -11.66
N THR A 74 10.02 15.15 -11.61
CA THR A 74 11.38 15.34 -12.10
C THR A 74 11.43 15.08 -13.60
N THR A 75 12.03 16.02 -14.32
CA THR A 75 12.27 15.98 -15.77
C THR A 75 13.72 16.35 -16.05
N ARG A 76 14.21 16.08 -17.26
CA ARG A 76 15.57 16.48 -17.67
C ARG A 76 15.81 17.98 -17.52
N LYS A 77 14.76 18.81 -17.66
CA LYS A 77 14.85 20.27 -17.54
C LYS A 77 15.02 20.75 -16.10
N ASN A 78 14.39 20.09 -15.13
CA ASN A 78 14.36 20.57 -13.73
C ASN A 78 15.26 19.75 -12.78
N ILE A 79 15.82 18.60 -13.20
CA ILE A 79 16.62 17.74 -12.33
C ILE A 79 17.76 18.48 -11.62
N SER A 80 18.49 19.36 -12.31
CA SER A 80 19.57 20.16 -11.71
C SER A 80 19.08 21.10 -10.61
N ARG A 81 17.81 21.56 -10.68
CA ARG A 81 17.17 22.37 -9.64
C ARG A 81 16.74 21.48 -8.47
N VAL A 82 16.04 20.38 -8.78
CA VAL A 82 15.49 19.42 -7.82
C VAL A 82 16.61 18.76 -6.98
N MET A 83 17.80 18.56 -7.55
CA MET A 83 18.97 18.06 -6.81
C MET A 83 19.60 19.09 -5.87
N LYS A 84 19.37 20.39 -6.11
CA LYS A 84 19.87 21.47 -5.25
C LYS A 84 18.88 21.82 -4.14
N TYR A 85 17.60 21.94 -4.48
CA TYR A 85 16.56 22.37 -3.55
C TYR A 85 15.16 22.15 -4.15
N ILE A 86 14.23 21.73 -3.30
CA ILE A 86 12.80 21.67 -3.59
C ILE A 86 12.09 22.45 -2.48
N SER A 87 11.24 23.40 -2.87
CA SER A 87 10.39 24.10 -1.91
C SER A 87 9.21 23.21 -1.51
N LEU A 88 8.96 23.08 -0.21
CA LEU A 88 7.82 22.31 0.31
C LEU A 88 6.48 22.83 -0.23
N SER A 89 6.34 24.15 -0.43
CA SER A 89 5.12 24.77 -0.92
C SER A 89 4.82 24.48 -2.40
N GLU A 90 5.82 24.11 -3.20
CA GLU A 90 5.64 23.72 -4.60
C GLU A 90 5.12 22.29 -4.75
N LEU A 91 5.24 21.48 -3.69
CA LEU A 91 4.88 20.07 -3.74
C LEU A 91 3.36 19.87 -3.61
N PRO A 92 2.78 18.85 -4.25
CA PRO A 92 1.41 18.42 -4.02
C PRO A 92 1.13 18.14 -2.53
N LYS A 93 -0.13 18.29 -2.12
CA LYS A 93 -0.54 18.08 -0.72
C LYS A 93 -0.19 16.70 -0.19
N THR A 94 -0.36 15.65 -1.00
CA THR A 94 0.08 14.30 -0.63
C THR A 94 1.58 14.18 -0.35
N PHE A 95 2.42 14.97 -1.01
CA PHE A 95 3.87 14.94 -0.80
C PHE A 95 4.25 15.73 0.44
N GLN A 96 3.59 16.87 0.66
CA GLN A 96 3.73 17.63 1.91
C GLN A 96 3.37 16.77 3.12
N ASP A 97 2.24 16.06 3.07
CA ASP A 97 1.80 15.14 4.12
C ASP A 97 2.77 13.97 4.31
N CYS A 98 3.33 13.45 3.22
CA CYS A 98 4.34 12.40 3.28
C CYS A 98 5.61 12.87 4.02
N ILE A 99 6.05 14.10 3.75
CA ILE A 99 7.21 14.72 4.41
C ILE A 99 6.91 14.97 5.90
N VAL A 100 5.71 15.47 6.23
CA VAL A 100 5.26 15.62 7.63
C VAL A 100 5.28 14.27 8.35
N ALA A 101 4.70 13.23 7.74
CA ALA A 101 4.70 11.89 8.31
C ALA A 101 6.12 11.33 8.49
N ALA A 102 7.02 11.58 7.53
CA ALA A 102 8.41 11.18 7.63
C ALA A 102 9.12 11.85 8.81
N HIS A 103 8.97 13.17 8.99
CA HIS A 103 9.50 13.88 10.15
C HIS A 103 8.92 13.37 11.47
N GLU A 104 7.60 13.15 11.52
CA GLU A 104 6.90 12.58 12.69
C GLU A 104 7.27 11.13 12.99
N LEU A 105 7.95 10.43 12.06
CA LEU A 105 8.43 9.07 12.25
C LEU A 105 9.97 8.97 12.26
N GLY A 106 10.68 10.11 12.24
CA GLY A 106 12.15 10.16 12.29
C GLY A 106 12.85 9.69 11.02
N ILE A 107 12.20 9.81 9.86
CA ILE A 107 12.69 9.35 8.56
C ILE A 107 13.35 10.50 7.80
N GLN A 108 14.52 10.22 7.23
CA GLN A 108 15.31 11.20 6.47
C GLN A 108 15.26 10.99 4.95
N TYR A 109 14.93 9.77 4.50
CA TYR A 109 14.96 9.42 3.09
C TYR A 109 13.61 8.92 2.60
N ILE A 110 13.11 9.53 1.53
CA ILE A 110 11.83 9.16 0.91
C ILE A 110 12.07 8.86 -0.57
N TRP A 111 11.44 7.81 -1.06
CA TRP A 111 11.31 7.51 -2.46
C TRP A 111 9.87 7.81 -2.93
N ILE A 112 9.74 8.67 -3.93
CA ILE A 112 8.47 9.00 -4.60
C ILE A 112 8.70 8.87 -6.10
N ASP A 113 7.92 8.04 -6.77
CA ASP A 113 8.07 7.70 -8.20
C ASP A 113 8.18 8.93 -9.11
N SER A 114 7.28 9.91 -8.94
CA SER A 114 7.24 11.15 -9.72
C SER A 114 8.49 12.02 -9.57
N LEU A 115 9.19 11.92 -8.43
CA LEU A 115 10.35 12.74 -8.08
C LEU A 115 11.68 12.01 -8.26
N CYS A 116 11.72 10.70 -8.03
CA CYS A 116 12.94 9.90 -8.09
C CYS A 116 13.23 9.34 -9.48
N ILE A 117 12.23 9.36 -10.38
CA ILE A 117 12.33 8.94 -11.77
C ILE A 117 12.22 10.16 -12.68
N ILE A 118 13.07 10.22 -13.70
CA ILE A 118 13.00 11.25 -14.74
C ILE A 118 11.86 10.90 -15.70
N GLN A 119 10.74 11.60 -15.58
CA GLN A 119 9.48 11.23 -16.25
C GLN A 119 9.53 11.35 -17.79
N ASP A 120 10.38 12.23 -18.31
CA ASP A 120 10.62 12.42 -19.75
C ASP A 120 11.82 11.60 -20.28
N ASP A 121 12.29 10.61 -19.51
CA ASP A 121 13.33 9.67 -19.92
C ASP A 121 12.84 8.21 -19.85
N ARG A 122 12.54 7.63 -21.02
CA ARG A 122 12.11 6.23 -21.14
C ARG A 122 13.13 5.21 -20.61
N GLN A 123 14.43 5.49 -20.74
CA GLN A 123 15.46 4.56 -20.25
C GLN A 123 15.61 4.64 -18.73
N ASP A 124 15.45 5.83 -18.15
CA ASP A 124 15.41 6.01 -16.69
C ASP A 124 14.17 5.34 -16.10
N TRP A 125 13.00 5.59 -16.70
CA TRP A 125 11.75 4.93 -16.33
C TRP A 125 11.89 3.40 -16.39
N ALA A 126 12.41 2.84 -17.48
CA ALA A 126 12.56 1.39 -17.62
C ALA A 126 13.50 0.78 -16.57
N ARG A 127 14.57 1.49 -16.18
CA ARG A 127 15.47 1.06 -15.10
C ARG A 127 14.75 1.00 -13.76
N HIS A 128 14.01 2.06 -13.42
CA HIS A 128 13.25 2.11 -12.17
C HIS A 128 12.08 1.14 -12.15
N ALA A 129 11.34 1.00 -13.26
CA ALA A 129 10.23 0.05 -13.38
C ALA A 129 10.67 -1.40 -13.14
N ARG A 130 11.86 -1.78 -13.64
CA ARG A 130 12.46 -3.11 -13.39
C ARG A 130 12.92 -3.33 -11.95
N ALA A 131 13.12 -2.25 -11.19
CA ALA A 131 13.56 -2.30 -9.80
C ALA A 131 12.44 -1.98 -8.80
N MET A 132 11.22 -1.69 -9.27
CA MET A 132 10.08 -1.33 -8.40
C MET A 132 9.84 -2.35 -7.31
N ASP A 133 9.98 -3.63 -7.65
CA ASP A 133 9.82 -4.72 -6.71
C ASP A 133 10.78 -4.60 -5.53
N LYS A 134 12.07 -4.41 -5.83
CA LYS A 134 13.12 -4.21 -4.83
C LYS A 134 12.97 -2.88 -4.09
N ILE A 135 12.52 -1.82 -4.77
CA ILE A 135 12.32 -0.50 -4.15
C ILE A 135 11.28 -0.58 -3.03
N TYR A 136 10.11 -1.17 -3.28
CA TYR A 136 9.06 -1.26 -2.26
C TYR A 136 9.32 -2.37 -1.22
N GLU A 137 9.97 -3.46 -1.62
CA GLU A 137 10.31 -4.54 -0.68
C GLU A 137 11.33 -4.10 0.39
N ASN A 138 12.35 -3.35 -0.03
CA ASN A 138 13.46 -2.95 0.85
C ASN A 138 13.21 -1.62 1.58
N ALA A 139 12.12 -0.90 1.27
CA ALA A 139 11.70 0.25 2.04
C ALA A 139 11.39 -0.15 3.49
N LEU A 140 11.74 0.71 4.46
CA LEU A 140 11.43 0.49 5.87
C LEU A 140 9.93 0.24 6.08
N PHE A 141 9.12 1.12 5.47
CA PHE A 141 7.69 0.97 5.27
C PHE A 141 7.24 1.84 4.09
N THR A 142 6.05 1.53 3.58
CA THR A 142 5.36 2.35 2.57
C THR A 142 4.26 3.17 3.23
N LEU A 143 4.21 4.47 2.94
CA LEU A 143 3.05 5.31 3.25
C LEU A 143 2.07 5.21 2.09
N ALA A 144 0.82 4.85 2.37
CA ALA A 144 -0.23 4.76 1.39
C ALA A 144 -1.30 5.83 1.65
N ALA A 145 -1.39 6.79 0.74
CA ALA A 145 -2.42 7.84 0.73
C ALA A 145 -3.73 7.26 0.18
N VAL A 146 -4.34 6.32 0.91
CA VAL A 146 -5.45 5.49 0.40
C VAL A 146 -6.68 6.33 0.08
N SER A 147 -7.02 7.29 0.95
CA SER A 147 -8.20 8.14 0.84
C SER A 147 -8.07 9.26 -0.21
N SER A 148 -6.84 9.64 -0.59
CA SER A 148 -6.57 10.72 -1.54
C SER A 148 -6.83 10.27 -2.99
N PRO A 149 -7.78 10.89 -3.72
CA PRO A 149 -8.04 10.57 -5.12
C PRO A 149 -6.96 11.06 -6.10
N ASP A 150 -6.18 12.06 -5.70
CA ASP A 150 -5.10 12.64 -6.48
C ASP A 150 -4.08 13.36 -5.57
N GLY A 151 -3.02 13.91 -6.17
CA GLY A 151 -1.95 14.57 -5.44
C GLY A 151 -2.34 15.86 -4.71
N SER A 152 -3.46 16.50 -5.10
CA SER A 152 -3.93 17.77 -4.53
C SER A 152 -4.72 17.61 -3.24
N VAL A 153 -5.24 16.41 -2.98
CA VAL A 153 -6.04 16.12 -1.78
C VAL A 153 -5.14 15.56 -0.68
N PRO A 154 -5.04 16.24 0.49
CA PRO A 154 -4.23 15.74 1.60
C PRO A 154 -4.82 14.44 2.18
N PHE A 155 -3.96 13.63 2.81
CA PHE A 155 -4.36 12.49 3.64
C PHE A 155 -4.14 12.75 5.14
N LEU A 156 -3.54 13.89 5.51
CA LEU A 156 -3.40 14.36 6.88
C LEU A 156 -4.13 15.69 7.10
N GLY A 157 -4.43 15.98 8.36
CA GLY A 157 -5.03 17.25 8.75
C GLY A 157 -6.54 17.34 8.51
N PRO A 158 -7.14 18.52 8.76
CA PRO A 158 -8.58 18.73 8.73
C PRO A 158 -9.18 18.66 7.32
N ASP A 159 -8.39 18.96 6.29
CA ASP A 159 -8.83 18.97 4.88
C ASP A 159 -8.77 17.56 4.23
N ALA A 160 -8.25 16.57 4.95
CA ALA A 160 -8.17 15.20 4.45
C ALA A 160 -9.57 14.56 4.42
N PRO A 161 -9.90 13.76 3.38
CA PRO A 161 -11.15 12.99 3.35
C PRO A 161 -11.23 12.09 4.60
N SER A 162 -12.25 12.32 5.42
CA SER A 162 -12.33 11.72 6.75
C SER A 162 -13.76 11.38 7.13
N ASP A 163 -13.98 10.09 7.38
CA ASP A 163 -15.16 9.52 8.03
C ASP A 163 -14.83 9.13 9.49
N ARG A 164 -13.71 9.63 10.04
CA ARG A 164 -13.26 9.32 11.42
C ARG A 164 -14.35 9.58 12.47
N GLY A 165 -15.15 10.62 12.27
CA GLY A 165 -16.26 11.03 13.13
C GLY A 165 -17.58 10.30 12.88
N ASN A 166 -17.69 9.49 11.82
CA ASN A 166 -18.90 8.76 11.46
C ASN A 166 -19.00 7.44 12.24
N TRP A 167 -19.41 7.53 13.49
CA TRP A 167 -19.66 6.40 14.38
C TRP A 167 -21.06 6.49 14.99
N GLN A 168 -21.64 5.33 15.29
CA GLN A 168 -22.88 5.19 16.02
C GLN A 168 -22.57 4.79 17.46
N ALA A 169 -23.13 5.51 18.43
CA ALA A 169 -23.12 5.07 19.81
C ALA A 169 -24.15 3.95 19.97
N VAL A 170 -23.69 2.77 20.36
CA VAL A 170 -24.55 1.68 20.80
C VAL A 170 -24.43 1.62 22.31
N ASN A 171 -25.53 1.93 23.00
CA ASN A 171 -25.60 1.73 24.44
C ASN A 171 -25.79 0.23 24.68
N ILE A 172 -24.87 -0.37 25.42
CA ILE A 172 -24.98 -1.74 25.88
C ILE A 172 -25.31 -1.66 27.36
N ASP A 173 -26.52 -2.07 27.70
CA ASP A 173 -26.92 -2.28 29.07
C ASP A 173 -26.27 -3.58 29.55
N ILE A 174 -25.29 -3.45 30.43
CA ILE A 174 -24.65 -4.62 31.06
C ILE A 174 -25.42 -4.89 32.35
N ASP A 175 -26.20 -5.96 32.35
CA ASP A 175 -26.74 -6.52 33.59
C ASP A 175 -25.58 -7.17 34.35
N THR A 176 -25.22 -6.59 35.50
CA THR A 176 -24.17 -7.12 36.37
C THR A 176 -24.71 -8.15 37.36
N GLY A 177 -25.97 -8.57 37.20
CA GLY A 177 -26.62 -9.59 38.02
C GLY A 177 -25.82 -10.89 38.11
N GLY A 178 -25.08 -11.05 39.20
CA GLY A 178 -24.56 -12.36 39.64
C GLY A 178 -23.04 -12.54 39.67
N ILE A 179 -22.22 -11.56 39.29
CA ILE A 179 -20.76 -11.68 39.49
C ILE A 179 -20.37 -11.12 40.87
N GLY A 180 -20.69 -11.91 41.91
CA GLY A 180 -19.96 -12.02 43.19
C GLY A 180 -19.79 -10.79 44.10
N CYS A 181 -20.63 -10.73 45.14
CA CYS A 181 -20.42 -10.13 46.47
C CYS A 181 -19.91 -8.67 46.53
N TRP A 182 -20.83 -7.72 46.75
CA TRP A 182 -21.09 -6.99 48.00
C TRP A 182 -22.10 -5.89 47.64
N SER A 183 -23.11 -5.72 48.49
CA SER A 183 -24.23 -4.79 48.35
C SER A 183 -23.81 -3.38 47.88
N VAL A 184 -24.08 -3.05 46.63
CA VAL A 184 -24.28 -1.67 46.16
C VAL A 184 -25.38 -1.74 45.08
N GLU A 185 -26.37 -0.88 45.21
CA GLU A 185 -27.53 -0.67 44.33
C GLU A 185 -27.34 -1.14 42.89
N ASN A 186 -28.36 -1.80 42.31
CA ASN A 186 -28.50 -2.10 40.88
C ASN A 186 -28.25 -0.83 40.03
N ARG A 187 -26.99 -0.51 39.76
CA ARG A 187 -26.59 0.47 38.77
C ARG A 187 -26.42 -0.29 37.48
N SER A 188 -27.40 -0.16 36.58
CA SER A 188 -27.17 -0.44 35.18
C SER A 188 -25.98 0.42 34.74
N MET A 189 -24.84 -0.23 34.45
CA MET A 189 -23.74 0.46 33.80
C MET A 189 -24.06 0.55 32.32
N GLN A 190 -24.42 1.74 31.85
CA GLN A 190 -24.48 2.02 30.42
C GLN A 190 -23.05 2.14 29.90
N SER A 191 -22.61 1.11 29.17
CA SER A 191 -21.36 1.18 28.41
C SER A 191 -21.68 1.67 27.00
N GLN A 192 -21.02 2.74 26.55
CA GLN A 192 -21.15 3.22 25.18
C GLN A 192 -20.12 2.53 24.28
N LEU A 193 -20.58 1.66 23.38
CA LEU A 193 -19.77 1.12 22.30
C LEU A 193 -19.84 2.06 21.10
N LYS A 194 -18.70 2.54 20.61
CA LYS A 194 -18.63 3.27 19.34
C LYS A 194 -18.50 2.28 18.19
N VAL A 195 -19.54 2.12 17.39
CA VAL A 195 -19.57 1.21 16.24
C VAL A 195 -19.50 2.03 14.96
N ARG A 196 -18.65 1.61 14.01
CA ARG A 196 -18.62 2.20 12.67
C ARG A 196 -19.44 1.35 11.71
N LYS A 197 -20.18 1.99 10.81
CA LYS A 197 -20.90 1.31 9.74
C LYS A 197 -19.90 0.84 8.68
N TYR A 198 -19.35 -0.35 8.86
CA TYR A 198 -18.58 -0.99 7.80
C TYR A 198 -19.53 -1.53 6.72
N GLY A 199 -19.16 -1.37 5.44
CA GLY A 199 -19.73 -2.23 4.38
C GLY A 199 -19.51 -3.71 4.75
N PRO A 200 -20.32 -4.65 4.22
CA PRO A 200 -20.37 -6.03 4.69
C PRO A 200 -18.97 -6.60 4.94
N ILE A 201 -18.70 -6.89 6.21
CA ILE A 201 -17.43 -7.37 6.73
C ILE A 201 -17.19 -8.75 6.10
N LEU A 202 -16.38 -8.79 5.06
CA LEU A 202 -15.85 -10.07 4.61
C LEU A 202 -14.46 -10.35 5.18
N MET A 203 -13.62 -9.37 5.52
CA MET A 203 -12.32 -9.64 6.18
C MET A 203 -11.75 -8.40 6.90
N PRO A 204 -11.19 -8.54 8.12
CA PRO A 204 -10.23 -7.58 8.67
C PRO A 204 -9.01 -7.53 7.75
N GLY A 205 -8.82 -6.42 7.02
CA GLY A 205 -7.75 -6.27 6.01
C GLY A 205 -8.22 -5.71 4.68
N PHE A 206 -9.54 -5.59 4.50
CA PHE A 206 -10.09 -4.86 3.37
C PHE A 206 -9.80 -3.36 3.52
N ILE A 207 -8.94 -2.86 2.64
CA ILE A 207 -8.65 -1.43 2.46
C ILE A 207 -9.45 -1.00 1.24
N ASN A 208 -10.26 0.05 1.40
CA ASN A 208 -11.02 0.65 0.32
C ASN A 208 -10.58 2.10 0.17
N GLY A 209 -10.47 2.57 -1.06
CA GLY A 209 -10.15 3.95 -1.37
C GLY A 209 -9.74 4.15 -2.83
N PRO A 210 -9.60 5.40 -3.27
CA PRO A 210 -9.13 5.70 -4.62
C PRO A 210 -7.81 5.02 -5.00
N LEU A 211 -6.84 4.95 -4.08
CA LEU A 211 -5.53 4.35 -4.34
C LEU A 211 -5.62 2.87 -4.73
N GLU A 212 -6.51 2.14 -4.07
CA GLU A 212 -6.72 0.72 -4.33
C GLU A 212 -7.19 0.51 -5.77
N LYS A 213 -7.82 1.49 -6.43
CA LYS A 213 -8.20 1.32 -7.84
C LYS A 213 -7.01 1.31 -8.79
N ARG A 214 -5.80 1.74 -8.40
CA ARG A 214 -4.64 1.80 -9.31
C ARG A 214 -3.93 0.44 -9.45
N GLY A 215 -3.53 0.09 -10.66
CA GLY A 215 -2.79 -1.15 -10.94
C GLY A 215 -1.43 -1.21 -10.26
N TRP A 216 -0.58 -0.18 -10.42
CA TRP A 216 0.75 -0.13 -9.79
C TRP A 216 0.67 -0.20 -8.26
N ALA A 217 -0.27 0.51 -7.64
CA ALA A 217 -0.49 0.51 -6.19
C ALA A 217 -0.72 -0.90 -5.59
N TRP A 218 -1.25 -1.83 -6.38
CA TRP A 218 -1.40 -3.22 -5.93
C TRP A 218 -0.06 -3.89 -5.66
N GLN A 219 0.90 -3.77 -6.59
CA GLN A 219 2.25 -4.32 -6.43
C GLN A 219 2.99 -3.60 -5.31
N GLU A 220 2.89 -2.27 -5.27
CA GLU A 220 3.48 -1.44 -4.21
C GLU A 220 3.05 -1.95 -2.83
N ARG A 221 1.75 -2.15 -2.63
CA ARG A 221 1.18 -2.70 -1.39
C ARG A 221 1.62 -4.13 -1.13
N TYR A 222 1.57 -5.01 -2.14
CA TYR A 222 1.82 -6.44 -1.98
C TYR A 222 3.28 -6.74 -1.62
N LEU A 223 4.22 -5.98 -2.18
CA LEU A 223 5.66 -6.20 -1.96
C LEU A 223 6.19 -5.48 -0.72
N SER A 224 5.49 -4.46 -0.24
CA SER A 224 5.86 -3.73 0.97
C SER A 224 5.92 -4.65 2.19
N GLY A 225 7.06 -4.68 2.89
CA GLY A 225 7.18 -5.44 4.14
C GLY A 225 6.37 -4.87 5.29
N ARG A 226 6.16 -3.56 5.27
CA ARG A 226 5.36 -2.77 6.20
C ARG A 226 4.65 -1.68 5.41
N ILE A 227 3.39 -1.43 5.71
CA ILE A 227 2.60 -0.39 5.06
C ILE A 227 1.71 0.32 6.08
N ILE A 228 1.70 1.65 6.02
CA ILE A 228 0.81 2.51 6.78
C ILE A 228 -0.24 3.03 5.81
N ASN A 229 -1.49 2.64 6.02
CA ASN A 229 -2.61 3.04 5.18
C ASN A 229 -3.35 4.20 5.84
N PHE A 230 -3.33 5.37 5.23
CA PHE A 230 -4.17 6.50 5.61
C PHE A 230 -5.50 6.40 4.87
N THR A 231 -6.47 5.78 5.54
CA THR A 231 -7.84 5.62 5.04
C THR A 231 -8.72 6.77 5.51
N GLN A 232 -9.97 6.85 5.03
CA GLN A 232 -10.92 7.86 5.48
C GLN A 232 -11.30 7.65 6.95
N GLU A 233 -11.26 6.41 7.42
CA GLU A 233 -11.74 6.02 8.73
C GLU A 233 -10.64 6.14 9.79
N GLU A 234 -9.40 5.83 9.45
CA GLU A 234 -8.24 5.81 10.36
C GLU A 234 -6.91 5.47 9.65
N ALA A 235 -5.78 5.65 10.34
CA ALA A 235 -4.54 5.01 9.95
C ALA A 235 -4.55 3.53 10.35
N ARG A 236 -4.04 2.69 9.46
CA ARG A 236 -3.92 1.24 9.67
C ARG A 236 -2.49 0.80 9.41
N TRP A 237 -1.97 0.01 10.32
CA TRP A 237 -0.68 -0.64 10.19
C TRP A 237 -0.87 -2.04 9.64
N HIS A 238 -0.07 -2.41 8.65
CA HIS A 238 0.04 -3.77 8.18
C HIS A 238 1.52 -4.13 7.98
N CYS A 239 1.93 -5.29 8.45
CA CYS A 239 3.23 -5.89 8.18
C CYS A 239 3.07 -7.39 7.98
N ARG A 240 4.17 -8.09 7.68
CA ARG A 240 4.14 -9.55 7.42
C ARG A 240 3.62 -10.41 8.59
N THR A 241 3.58 -9.87 9.80
CA THR A 241 3.21 -10.61 11.03
C THR A 241 1.93 -10.09 11.69
N SER A 242 1.59 -8.82 11.49
CA SER A 242 0.53 -8.16 12.25
C SER A 242 -0.18 -7.09 11.43
N GLN A 243 -1.47 -6.97 11.66
CA GLN A 243 -2.33 -5.93 11.13
C GLN A 243 -3.14 -5.32 12.28
N THR A 244 -3.13 -4.00 12.40
CA THR A 244 -3.86 -3.27 13.44
C THR A 244 -4.29 -1.88 12.96
N CYS A 245 -5.21 -1.23 13.68
CA CYS A 245 -5.74 0.10 13.39
C CYS A 245 -5.57 1.02 14.60
N GLU A 246 -5.68 2.34 14.37
CA GLU A 246 -5.77 3.32 15.47
C GLU A 246 -6.91 2.99 16.45
N CYS A 247 -8.03 2.43 15.96
CA CYS A 247 -9.23 2.14 16.73
C CYS A 247 -9.10 1.04 17.79
N ILE A 248 -8.43 -0.06 17.44
CA ILE A 248 -8.19 -1.20 18.32
C ILE A 248 -6.98 -0.89 19.21
N GLY A 249 -6.09 -0.01 18.75
CA GLY A 249 -4.78 0.17 19.34
C GLY A 249 -3.96 -1.12 19.26
N ILE A 250 -2.78 -1.12 19.88
CA ILE A 250 -2.07 -2.37 20.15
C ILE A 250 -2.67 -2.89 21.44
N MET A 251 -3.71 -3.74 21.35
CA MET A 251 -4.24 -4.45 22.53
C MET A 251 -3.10 -5.22 23.19
N GLN A 252 -2.57 -4.68 24.29
CA GLN A 252 -1.84 -5.51 25.25
C GLN A 252 -2.91 -6.32 25.98
N SER A 253 -2.83 -7.64 25.78
CA SER A 253 -3.56 -8.73 26.42
C SER A 253 -4.88 -9.23 25.78
N ALA A 254 -4.82 -10.53 25.45
CA ALA A 254 -5.89 -11.51 25.33
C ALA A 254 -6.90 -11.37 24.17
N HIS A 255 -6.45 -11.59 22.93
CA HIS A 255 -7.08 -12.62 22.08
C HIS A 255 -6.18 -12.91 20.86
N PRO A 256 -5.63 -14.13 20.72
CA PRO A 256 -4.78 -14.53 19.58
C PRO A 256 -5.51 -14.49 18.22
N SER A 257 -6.84 -14.35 18.22
CA SER A 257 -7.72 -14.65 17.09
C SER A 257 -7.87 -13.53 16.05
N LEU A 258 -7.33 -12.33 16.28
CA LEU A 258 -7.36 -11.23 15.30
C LEU A 258 -6.03 -11.06 14.55
N SER A 259 -5.02 -11.87 14.88
CA SER A 259 -3.73 -11.92 14.19
C SER A 259 -3.77 -12.76 12.91
N LYS A 260 -4.89 -12.73 12.16
CA LYS A 260 -4.94 -13.37 10.84
C LYS A 260 -4.12 -12.54 9.84
N GLU A 261 -2.84 -12.85 9.88
CA GLU A 261 -1.99 -13.22 8.75
C GLU A 261 -1.99 -12.27 7.56
N SER A 262 -0.81 -11.68 7.34
CA SER A 262 -0.43 -11.01 6.11
C SER A 262 -0.78 -11.86 4.86
N PRO A 263 -1.06 -11.26 3.69
CA PRO A 263 -1.12 -11.98 2.41
C PRO A 263 0.16 -12.78 2.08
N LEU A 264 1.26 -12.51 2.78
CA LEU A 264 2.55 -13.21 2.71
C LEU A 264 2.77 -14.23 3.85
N ALA A 265 1.89 -14.28 4.85
CA ALA A 265 1.93 -15.32 5.87
C ALA A 265 1.34 -16.61 5.29
N GLU A 266 2.08 -17.71 5.48
CA GLU A 266 1.64 -19.04 5.09
C GLU A 266 0.46 -19.47 5.97
N ASP A 267 -0.76 -19.32 5.42
CA ASP A 267 -2.01 -19.83 5.98
C ASP A 267 -1.86 -21.31 6.39
N GLU A 268 -2.05 -21.59 7.68
CA GLU A 268 -2.24 -22.96 8.19
C GLU A 268 -3.66 -23.49 7.91
N GLY A 269 -4.56 -22.66 7.39
CA GLY A 269 -5.81 -23.08 6.74
C GLY A 269 -5.56 -23.49 5.29
N GLU A 270 -5.78 -24.77 4.97
CA GLU A 270 -5.77 -25.37 3.63
C GLU A 270 -4.81 -24.68 2.63
N LYS A 271 -3.48 -24.81 2.84
CA LYS A 271 -2.42 -24.17 2.04
C LYS A 271 -2.81 -24.07 0.56
N LEU A 272 -3.28 -22.89 0.14
CA LEU A 272 -3.58 -22.65 -1.26
C LEU A 272 -2.31 -22.97 -2.05
N THR A 273 -2.40 -23.93 -2.97
CA THR A 273 -1.29 -24.24 -3.87
C THR A 273 -0.81 -22.93 -4.51
N PRO A 274 0.51 -22.77 -4.80
CA PRO A 274 1.04 -21.54 -5.37
C PRO A 274 0.26 -21.06 -6.61
N ILE A 275 -0.29 -22.00 -7.39
CA ILE A 275 -1.10 -21.67 -8.56
C ILE A 275 -2.47 -21.09 -8.20
N ARG A 276 -3.14 -21.60 -7.16
CA ARG A 276 -4.40 -21.01 -6.67
C ARG A 276 -4.16 -19.59 -6.13
N LYS A 277 -3.06 -19.38 -5.40
CA LYS A 277 -2.64 -18.05 -4.93
C LYS A 277 -2.43 -17.09 -6.11
N TRP A 278 -1.72 -17.52 -7.15
CA TRP A 278 -1.51 -16.72 -8.35
C TRP A 278 -2.83 -16.35 -9.05
N ARG A 279 -3.77 -17.28 -9.21
CA ARG A 279 -5.08 -16.98 -9.81
C ARG A 279 -5.88 -15.96 -9.00
N HIS A 280 -5.80 -16.02 -7.67
CA HIS A 280 -6.44 -15.02 -6.80
C HIS A 280 -5.83 -13.64 -7.01
N ILE A 281 -4.49 -13.56 -7.10
CA ILE A 281 -3.77 -12.32 -7.43
C ILE A 281 -4.25 -11.76 -8.78
N VAL A 282 -4.29 -12.57 -9.83
CA VAL A 282 -4.76 -12.14 -11.16
C VAL A 282 -6.20 -11.65 -11.09
N THR A 283 -7.08 -12.33 -10.35
CA THR A 283 -8.50 -11.93 -10.20
C THR A 283 -8.62 -10.55 -9.56
N GLU A 284 -7.88 -10.30 -8.48
CA GLU A 284 -7.92 -9.02 -7.77
C GLU A 284 -7.22 -7.89 -8.56
N TYR A 285 -6.11 -8.20 -9.23
CA TYR A 285 -5.35 -7.25 -10.04
C TYR A 285 -6.10 -6.84 -11.32
N SER A 286 -6.81 -7.76 -11.97
CA SER A 286 -7.53 -7.49 -13.23
C SER A 286 -8.65 -6.45 -13.09
N ARG A 287 -9.13 -6.20 -11.86
CA ARG A 287 -10.16 -5.19 -11.56
C ARG A 287 -9.60 -3.77 -11.40
N ARG A 288 -8.27 -3.62 -11.41
CA ARG A 288 -7.59 -2.33 -11.19
C ARG A 288 -7.48 -1.54 -12.50
N GLN A 289 -7.46 -0.23 -12.36
CA GLN A 289 -7.36 0.75 -13.42
C GLN A 289 -5.89 1.09 -13.70
N LEU A 290 -5.56 1.22 -14.98
CA LEU A 290 -4.23 1.60 -15.46
C LEU A 290 -4.37 2.83 -16.35
N THR A 291 -3.47 3.81 -16.17
CA THR A 291 -3.38 4.97 -17.06
C THR A 291 -2.92 4.55 -18.45
N TYR A 292 -1.94 3.65 -18.52
CA TYR A 292 -1.43 3.07 -19.76
C TYR A 292 -1.69 1.57 -19.76
N SER A 293 -2.43 1.08 -20.75
CA SER A 293 -2.76 -0.35 -20.88
C SER A 293 -1.53 -1.24 -21.07
N THR A 294 -0.43 -0.68 -21.61
CA THR A 294 0.88 -1.31 -21.76
C THR A 294 1.53 -1.69 -20.43
N ASP A 295 1.12 -1.07 -19.32
CA ASP A 295 1.71 -1.31 -17.99
C ASP A 295 1.13 -2.55 -17.31
N ARG A 296 0.13 -3.22 -17.89
CA ARG A 296 -0.62 -4.29 -17.21
C ARG A 296 0.22 -5.47 -16.75
N LEU A 297 1.16 -5.95 -17.59
CA LEU A 297 2.10 -6.99 -17.18
C LEU A 297 3.31 -6.43 -16.43
N PRO A 298 3.94 -5.31 -16.87
CA PRO A 298 5.02 -4.68 -16.10
C PRO A 298 4.68 -4.41 -14.63
N ALA A 299 3.48 -3.90 -14.35
CA ALA A 299 3.01 -3.57 -13.00
C ALA A 299 2.71 -4.79 -12.11
N LEU A 300 2.77 -6.01 -12.64
CA LEU A 300 2.63 -7.26 -11.87
C LEU A 300 3.92 -8.12 -11.93
N SER A 301 4.90 -7.72 -12.73
CA SER A 301 6.10 -8.52 -13.03
C SER A 301 6.95 -8.84 -11.79
N GLY A 302 7.08 -7.89 -10.86
CA GLY A 302 7.80 -8.10 -9.60
C GLY A 302 7.13 -9.11 -8.67
N VAL A 303 5.81 -9.24 -8.74
CA VAL A 303 5.07 -10.26 -7.99
C VAL A 303 5.21 -11.60 -8.71
N ALA A 304 5.10 -11.62 -10.04
CA ALA A 304 5.28 -12.83 -10.85
C ALA A 304 6.65 -13.49 -10.62
N SER A 305 7.73 -12.69 -10.51
CA SER A 305 9.08 -13.20 -10.27
C SER A 305 9.20 -14.01 -8.97
N ARG A 306 8.41 -13.69 -7.93
CA ARG A 306 8.36 -14.44 -6.66
C ARG A 306 7.67 -15.79 -6.76
N PHE A 307 6.78 -15.94 -7.73
CA PHE A 307 6.12 -17.21 -8.01
C PHE A 307 6.97 -18.13 -8.89
N GLN A 308 8.00 -17.61 -9.58
CA GLN A 308 8.89 -18.38 -10.45
C GLN A 308 9.54 -19.56 -9.71
N ALA A 309 10.05 -19.33 -8.50
CA ALA A 309 10.70 -20.35 -7.69
C ALA A 309 9.74 -21.47 -7.25
N SER A 310 8.49 -21.11 -6.92
CA SER A 310 7.48 -22.02 -6.39
C SER A 310 6.71 -22.78 -7.46
N LEU A 311 6.50 -22.17 -8.63
CA LEU A 311 5.74 -22.77 -9.73
C LEU A 311 6.63 -23.50 -10.74
N LYS A 312 7.96 -23.24 -10.74
CA LYS A 312 8.98 -23.90 -11.58
C LYS A 312 8.55 -24.10 -13.04
N GLY A 313 7.76 -23.16 -13.56
CA GLY A 313 7.14 -23.23 -14.88
C GLY A 313 7.49 -22.01 -15.70
N GLU A 314 7.29 -22.12 -17.01
CA GLU A 314 7.46 -20.99 -17.92
C GLU A 314 6.36 -19.95 -17.68
N TYR A 315 6.74 -18.68 -17.52
CA TYR A 315 5.80 -17.58 -17.39
C TYR A 315 5.54 -16.94 -18.74
N LEU A 316 4.30 -17.04 -19.20
CA LEU A 316 3.87 -16.63 -20.53
C LEU A 316 2.79 -15.55 -20.41
N ALA A 317 3.19 -14.30 -20.65
CA ALA A 317 2.31 -13.13 -20.73
C ALA A 317 1.22 -13.06 -19.63
N GLY A 318 1.59 -13.24 -18.36
CA GLY A 318 0.61 -13.22 -17.25
C GLY A 318 0.19 -14.59 -16.71
N MET A 319 0.61 -15.68 -17.36
CA MET A 319 0.12 -17.04 -17.09
C MET A 319 1.29 -18.01 -16.87
N TRP A 320 1.05 -19.09 -16.16
CA TRP A 320 2.06 -20.13 -15.93
C TRP A 320 1.76 -21.35 -16.80
N LEU A 321 2.75 -21.83 -17.55
CA LEU A 321 2.59 -22.96 -18.46
C LEU A 321 2.07 -24.22 -17.73
N ALA A 322 2.49 -24.42 -16.48
CA ALA A 322 2.05 -25.52 -15.62
C ALA A 322 0.52 -25.59 -15.39
N ASP A 323 -0.21 -24.50 -15.67
CA ASP A 323 -1.66 -24.40 -15.50
C ASP A 323 -2.36 -23.78 -16.71
N PHE A 324 -1.67 -23.78 -17.86
CA PHE A 324 -2.07 -23.06 -19.05
C PHE A 324 -3.51 -23.37 -19.51
N PRO A 325 -3.97 -24.63 -19.57
CA PRO A 325 -5.34 -24.94 -20.01
C PRO A 325 -6.42 -24.26 -19.15
N ARG A 326 -6.20 -24.16 -17.84
CA ARG A 326 -7.15 -23.49 -16.93
C ARG A 326 -7.00 -21.98 -16.97
N CYS A 327 -5.78 -21.48 -17.11
CA CYS A 327 -5.56 -20.05 -17.29
C CYS A 327 -6.22 -19.54 -18.58
N LEU A 328 -6.21 -20.31 -19.68
CA LEU A 328 -6.87 -19.95 -20.94
C LEU A 328 -8.40 -19.83 -20.82
N ALA A 329 -9.00 -20.47 -19.83
CA ALA A 329 -10.43 -20.39 -19.53
C ALA A 329 -10.77 -19.15 -18.66
N TRP A 330 -9.98 -18.08 -18.74
CA TRP A 330 -10.29 -16.83 -18.06
C TRP A 330 -11.57 -16.23 -18.66
N TYR A 331 -12.33 -15.54 -17.82
CA TYR A 331 -13.52 -14.82 -18.25
C TYR A 331 -13.66 -13.55 -17.43
N ARG A 332 -14.40 -12.59 -17.99
CA ARG A 332 -14.74 -11.37 -17.28
C ARG A 332 -16.09 -11.53 -16.62
N ARG A 333 -16.14 -11.40 -15.29
CA ARG A 333 -17.38 -11.58 -14.53
C ARG A 333 -18.47 -10.60 -14.94
N GLU A 334 -18.10 -9.38 -15.35
CA GLU A 334 -19.07 -8.39 -15.88
C GLU A 334 -19.81 -8.89 -17.13
N LEU A 335 -19.20 -9.82 -17.87
CA LEU A 335 -19.75 -10.41 -19.09
C LEU A 335 -20.51 -11.72 -18.82
N SER A 336 -20.37 -12.31 -17.64
CA SER A 336 -21.09 -13.53 -17.26
C SER A 336 -22.40 -13.25 -16.52
N ASP A 337 -22.52 -12.10 -15.83
CA ASP A 337 -23.70 -11.75 -15.00
C ASP A 337 -24.73 -10.83 -15.67
N SER A 338 -24.56 -10.48 -16.95
CA SER A 338 -25.48 -9.55 -17.63
C SER A 338 -26.63 -10.27 -18.34
N SER A 339 -27.86 -10.04 -17.85
CA SER A 339 -29.13 -10.19 -18.61
C SER A 339 -29.29 -9.16 -19.73
N VAL A 340 -28.27 -8.31 -19.95
CA VAL A 340 -28.30 -7.15 -20.84
C VAL A 340 -27.19 -7.28 -21.86
N GLY A 341 -27.51 -7.91 -22.99
CA GLY A 341 -26.92 -7.76 -24.32
C GLY A 341 -25.42 -7.47 -24.44
N LYS A 342 -24.69 -8.46 -24.97
CA LYS A 342 -23.37 -8.45 -25.63
C LYS A 342 -22.27 -7.57 -24.98
N PRO A 343 -21.11 -8.15 -24.61
CA PRO A 343 -19.95 -7.39 -24.19
C PRO A 343 -19.67 -6.23 -25.16
N LYS A 344 -19.62 -4.98 -24.67
CA LYS A 344 -18.91 -3.93 -25.39
C LYS A 344 -17.42 -4.29 -25.33
N MET A 345 -16.98 -5.18 -26.20
CA MET A 345 -15.56 -5.34 -26.48
C MET A 345 -15.11 -4.04 -27.10
N TRP A 346 -14.42 -3.23 -26.31
CA TRP A 346 -13.66 -2.10 -26.84
C TRP A 346 -12.61 -2.68 -27.80
N ARG A 347 -12.20 -1.90 -28.82
CA ARG A 347 -11.14 -2.35 -29.73
C ARG A 347 -9.97 -2.87 -28.90
N SER A 348 -9.44 -4.05 -29.25
CA SER A 348 -8.21 -4.58 -28.68
C SER A 348 -7.21 -3.43 -28.63
N LEU A 349 -6.86 -3.01 -27.42
CA LEU A 349 -5.78 -2.06 -27.22
C LEU A 349 -4.55 -2.86 -27.65
N ASP A 350 -3.92 -2.49 -28.76
CA ASP A 350 -2.60 -3.03 -29.12
C ASP A 350 -1.61 -2.58 -28.05
N ASN A 351 -1.60 -3.32 -26.94
CA ASN A 351 -0.83 -3.08 -25.73
C ASN A 351 0.39 -4.00 -25.68
N GLY A 352 0.70 -4.69 -26.79
CA GLY A 352 1.77 -5.67 -26.89
C GLY A 352 1.51 -6.99 -26.14
N VAL A 353 0.28 -7.23 -25.67
CA VAL A 353 -0.10 -8.46 -24.98
C VAL A 353 -0.82 -9.41 -25.95
N PRO A 354 -0.47 -10.71 -26.00
CA PRO A 354 -1.18 -11.68 -26.83
C PRO A 354 -2.66 -11.82 -26.46
N SER A 355 -3.53 -11.98 -27.46
CA SER A 355 -4.99 -12.02 -27.28
C SER A 355 -5.51 -13.18 -26.42
N TRP A 356 -4.73 -14.24 -26.26
CA TRP A 356 -5.07 -15.38 -25.40
C TRP A 356 -4.79 -15.13 -23.91
N SER A 357 -4.04 -14.06 -23.58
CA SER A 357 -3.78 -13.68 -22.20
C SER A 357 -4.95 -12.91 -21.60
N TRP A 358 -5.20 -13.13 -20.31
CA TRP A 358 -6.15 -12.34 -19.52
C TRP A 358 -5.79 -10.85 -19.48
N ALA A 359 -4.53 -10.49 -19.77
CA ALA A 359 -4.05 -9.13 -19.78
C ALA A 359 -4.26 -8.39 -21.13
N SER A 360 -4.92 -9.03 -22.10
CA SER A 360 -5.25 -8.40 -23.40
C SER A 360 -6.31 -7.30 -23.32
#